data_AF-A3THF8-F1
#
_entry.id   AF-A3THF8-F1
#
_cell.length_a   1.000
_cell.length_b   1.000
_cell.length_c   1.000
_cell.angle_alpha   90.00
_cell.angle_beta   90.00
_cell.angle_gamma   90.00
#
_symmetry.space_group_name_H-M   'P 1'
#
loop_
_entity.id
_entity.type
_entity.pdbx_description
1 polymer ?
#
loop_
_entity_poly.entity_id
_entity_poly.type
_entity_poly.pdbx_seq_one_letter_code
_entity_poly.pdbx_strand_id
1 'polypeptide(L)'
;MRLTAPFDARDDLFLEAWFHQGSLDFPPGLVSRLRTIAAACPLIVDVVLDRPAVLTPLLPFASAVVASYGTCDAALADALGGRIAPEGLLPFDLPRSMEQVRQHPVDVPGLGDPLFPFGFGLTL
;
A
#
# COMPACT_ATOMS: atom_id res chain seq x y z
N MET A 1 0.46 3.66 12.03
CA MET A 1 1.24 2.41 11.90
C MET A 1 1.96 2.44 10.56
N ARG A 2 3.25 2.09 10.52
CA ARG A 2 4.02 2.01 9.28
C ARG A 2 4.20 0.56 8.85
N LEU A 3 3.86 0.28 7.61
CA LEU A 3 3.96 -1.03 6.97
C LEU A 3 4.82 -0.91 5.72
N THR A 4 5.47 -2.00 5.33
CA THR A 4 6.01 -2.16 3.98
C THR A 4 4.99 -2.88 3.11
N ALA A 5 5.08 -2.73 1.80
CA ALA A 5 4.31 -3.57 0.90
C ALA A 5 4.58 -5.07 1.20
N PRO A 6 3.57 -5.93 1.09
CA PRO A 6 3.74 -7.35 1.36
C PRO A 6 4.59 -8.01 0.27
N PHE A 7 5.35 -9.02 0.67
CA PHE A 7 6.08 -9.89 -0.23
C PHE A 7 6.25 -11.27 0.41
N ASP A 8 6.45 -12.28 -0.43
CA ASP A 8 6.82 -13.61 0.00
C ASP A 8 8.35 -13.69 0.02
N ALA A 9 8.95 -13.83 1.20
CA ALA A 9 10.36 -14.16 1.31
C ALA A 9 10.57 -15.59 0.76
N ARG A 10 11.44 -15.74 -0.24
CA ARG A 10 11.80 -17.02 -0.85
C ARG A 10 13.30 -17.11 -1.02
N ASP A 11 13.84 -18.31 -0.83
CA ASP A 11 15.27 -18.61 -0.90
C ASP A 11 15.56 -19.93 -1.62
N ASP A 12 14.58 -20.50 -2.32
CA ASP A 12 14.72 -21.76 -3.06
C ASP A 12 15.77 -21.64 -4.17
N LEU A 13 15.84 -20.48 -4.83
CA LEU A 13 16.88 -20.15 -5.81
C LEU A 13 17.80 -19.04 -5.27
N PHE A 14 19.08 -19.11 -5.60
CA PHE A 14 20.13 -18.18 -5.13
C PHE A 14 19.78 -16.68 -5.27
N LEU A 15 19.08 -16.30 -6.34
CA LEU A 15 18.71 -14.91 -6.61
C LEU A 15 17.39 -14.48 -5.96
N GLU A 16 16.50 -15.40 -5.57
CA GLU A 16 15.17 -15.05 -5.06
C GLU A 16 15.21 -14.27 -3.75
N ALA A 17 16.21 -14.55 -2.91
CA ALA A 17 16.40 -13.85 -1.64
C ALA A 17 16.67 -12.33 -1.79
N TRP A 18 16.98 -11.88 -3.01
CA TRP A 18 17.33 -10.49 -3.31
C TRP A 18 16.15 -9.67 -3.85
N PHE A 19 14.96 -10.26 -4.04
CA PHE A 19 13.81 -9.59 -4.63
C PHE A 19 12.55 -9.70 -3.78
N HIS A 20 11.81 -8.60 -3.66
CA HIS A 20 10.44 -8.64 -3.17
C HIS A 20 9.51 -9.16 -4.26
N GLN A 21 8.91 -10.32 -4.02
CA GLN A 21 8.10 -11.04 -5.00
C GLN A 21 6.88 -11.71 -4.37
N GLY A 22 6.09 -12.41 -5.19
CA GLY A 22 4.93 -13.14 -4.72
C GLY A 22 3.72 -12.24 -4.44
N SER A 23 2.93 -12.59 -3.43
CA SER A 23 1.65 -11.94 -3.16
C SER A 23 1.77 -10.45 -2.88
N LEU A 24 0.81 -9.67 -3.38
CA LEU A 24 0.59 -8.25 -3.06
C LEU A 24 -0.48 -8.09 -1.96
N ASP A 25 -1.06 -9.19 -1.47
CA ASP A 25 -2.01 -9.17 -0.35
C ASP A 25 -1.27 -9.12 0.99
N PHE A 26 -1.78 -8.29 1.90
CA PHE A 26 -1.35 -8.36 3.30
C PHE A 26 -1.80 -9.67 3.94
N PRO A 27 -0.96 -10.29 4.80
CA PRO A 27 -1.36 -11.50 5.51
C PRO A 27 -2.66 -11.28 6.30
N PRO A 28 -3.60 -12.24 6.29
CA PRO A 28 -4.92 -12.05 6.91
C PRO A 28 -4.84 -11.78 8.42
N GLY A 29 -3.83 -12.35 9.10
CA GLY A 29 -3.56 -12.08 10.51
C GLY A 29 -3.20 -10.62 10.80
N LEU A 30 -2.43 -9.97 9.93
CA LEU A 30 -2.08 -8.55 10.06
C LEU A 30 -3.33 -7.68 9.88
N VAL A 31 -4.13 -7.94 8.84
CA VAL A 31 -5.37 -7.20 8.58
C VAL A 31 -6.34 -7.30 9.76
N SER A 32 -6.51 -8.50 10.34
CA SER A 32 -7.35 -8.73 11.52
C SER A 32 -6.85 -7.95 12.75
N ARG A 33 -5.53 -7.95 12.98
CA ARG A 33 -4.90 -7.19 14.07
C ARG A 33 -5.13 -5.68 13.91
N LEU A 34 -4.90 -5.14 12.71
CA LEU A 34 -5.09 -3.71 12.44
C LEU A 34 -6.56 -3.30 12.61
N ARG A 35 -7.51 -4.13 12.17
CA ARG A 35 -8.94 -3.91 12.41
C ARG A 35 -9.28 -3.84 13.90
N THR A 36 -8.68 -4.71 14.71
CA THR A 36 -8.87 -4.71 16.17
C THR A 36 -8.37 -3.40 16.79
N ILE A 37 -7.23 -2.89 16.33
CA ILE A 37 -6.68 -1.61 16.79
C ILE A 37 -7.59 -0.45 16.37
N ALA A 38 -8.05 -0.45 15.11
CA ALA A 38 -8.95 0.58 14.58
C ALA A 38 -10.30 0.66 15.32
N ALA A 39 -10.74 -0.45 15.95
CA ALA A 39 -11.93 -0.45 16.79
C ALA A 39 -11.72 0.27 18.13
N ALA A 40 -10.48 0.42 18.59
CA ALA A 40 -10.14 1.08 19.85
C ALA A 40 -9.77 2.56 19.68
N CYS A 41 -9.21 2.95 18.53
CA CYS A 41 -8.82 4.33 18.23
C CYS A 41 -8.72 4.61 16.72
N PRO A 42 -8.76 5.88 16.29
CA PRO A 42 -8.48 6.24 14.90
C PRO A 42 -7.12 5.70 14.45
N LEU A 43 -7.11 4.93 13.36
CA LEU A 43 -5.93 4.27 12.85
C LEU A 43 -5.52 4.84 11.51
N ILE A 44 -4.36 5.49 11.48
CA ILE A 44 -3.68 5.92 10.25
C ILE A 44 -2.66 4.83 9.88
N VAL A 45 -2.76 4.33 8.65
CA VAL A 45 -1.83 3.32 8.10
C VAL A 45 -0.98 3.96 7.01
N ASP A 46 0.31 4.03 7.25
CA ASP A 46 1.30 4.45 6.25
C ASP A 46 1.94 3.19 5.65
N VAL A 47 1.92 3.08 4.33
CA VAL A 47 2.45 1.94 3.58
C VAL A 47 3.58 2.44 2.68
N VAL A 48 4.79 1.93 2.91
CA VAL A 48 5.92 2.13 2.00
C VAL A 48 5.69 1.27 0.77
N LEU A 49 5.38 1.92 -0.36
CA LEU A 49 4.96 1.26 -1.60
C LEU A 49 6.13 1.11 -2.57
N ASP A 50 7.02 0.17 -2.32
CA ASP A 50 8.03 -0.26 -3.31
C ASP A 50 7.42 -1.13 -4.44
N ARG A 51 6.20 -1.62 -4.25
CA ARG A 51 5.40 -2.38 -5.22
C ARG A 51 3.90 -2.13 -5.03
N PRO A 52 3.04 -2.41 -6.04
CA PRO A 52 1.63 -2.05 -6.01
C PRO A 52 0.79 -2.97 -5.11
N ALA A 53 0.91 -2.79 -3.78
CA ALA A 53 0.21 -3.57 -2.77
C ALA A 53 -1.32 -3.50 -2.89
N VAL A 54 -2.01 -4.59 -2.58
CA VAL A 54 -3.48 -4.62 -2.51
C VAL A 54 -3.94 -3.98 -1.20
N LEU A 55 -4.33 -2.70 -1.27
CA LEU A 55 -4.74 -1.92 -0.09
C LEU A 55 -6.21 -2.10 0.29
N THR A 56 -7.02 -2.71 -0.59
CA THR A 56 -8.47 -2.90 -0.41
C THR A 56 -8.89 -3.40 0.97
N PRO A 57 -8.21 -4.40 1.59
CA PRO A 57 -8.62 -4.90 2.90
C PRO A 57 -8.48 -3.89 4.05
N LEU A 58 -7.66 -2.85 3.88
CA LEU A 58 -7.37 -1.84 4.92
C LEU A 58 -8.38 -0.69 4.91
N LEU A 59 -8.91 -0.35 3.73
CA LEU A 59 -9.80 0.80 3.54
C LEU A 59 -11.06 0.81 4.42
N PRO A 60 -11.72 -0.33 4.73
CA PRO A 60 -12.97 -0.31 5.50
C PRO A 60 -12.83 0.11 6.97
N PHE A 61 -11.62 0.13 7.53
CA PHE A 61 -11.40 0.43 8.95
C PHE A 61 -10.30 1.46 9.20
N ALA A 62 -9.39 1.68 8.27
CA ALA A 62 -8.37 2.71 8.42
C ALA A 62 -9.02 4.10 8.33
N SER A 63 -8.69 4.99 9.26
CA SER A 63 -9.15 6.38 9.24
C SER A 63 -8.47 7.17 8.12
N ALA A 64 -7.21 6.82 7.82
CA ALA A 64 -6.49 7.28 6.63
C ALA A 64 -5.46 6.23 6.20
N VAL A 65 -5.22 6.15 4.90
CA VAL A 65 -4.13 5.36 4.32
C VAL A 65 -3.19 6.30 3.59
N VAL A 66 -1.91 6.24 3.94
CA VAL A 66 -0.84 7.04 3.34
C VAL A 66 0.07 6.11 2.54
N ALA A 67 0.42 6.52 1.34
CA ALA A 67 1.49 5.91 0.57
C ALA A 67 2.77 6.70 0.79
N SER A 68 3.86 6.05 1.21
CA SER A 68 5.17 6.68 1.38
C SER A 68 6.25 5.98 0.57
N TYR A 69 7.35 6.71 0.36
CA TYR A 69 8.51 6.27 -0.42
C TYR A 69 9.80 6.60 0.33
N GLY A 70 9.84 6.31 1.63
CA GLY A 70 10.97 6.66 2.51
C GLY A 70 10.87 8.05 3.14
N THR A 71 9.67 8.57 3.33
CA THR A 71 9.43 9.88 3.97
C THR A 71 9.82 9.85 5.45
N CYS A 72 10.52 10.88 5.92
CA CYS A 72 10.88 10.98 7.33
C CYS A 72 9.65 11.22 8.22
N ASP A 73 9.76 10.85 9.50
CA ASP A 73 8.65 10.89 10.45
C ASP A 73 8.11 12.31 10.66
N ALA A 74 9.00 13.31 10.69
CA ALA A 74 8.63 14.71 10.85
C ALA A 74 7.77 15.21 9.68
N ALA A 75 8.19 14.95 8.44
CA ALA A 75 7.43 15.35 7.25
C ALA A 75 6.07 14.65 7.19
N LEU A 76 6.01 13.36 7.54
CA LEU A 76 4.74 12.64 7.60
C LEU A 76 3.81 13.24 8.66
N ALA A 77 4.32 13.53 9.85
CA ALA A 77 3.54 14.15 10.92
C ALA A 77 3.07 15.56 10.55
N ASP A 78 3.90 16.34 9.86
CA ASP A 78 3.52 17.67 9.37
C ASP A 78 2.39 17.61 8.35
N ALA A 79 2.46 16.66 7.40
CA ALA A 79 1.42 16.48 6.39
C ALA A 79 0.11 15.99 7.02
N LEU A 80 0.17 14.98 7.90
CA LEU A 80 -1.01 14.47 8.59
C LEU A 80 -1.63 15.49 9.56
N GLY A 81 -0.82 16.36 10.13
CA GLY A 81 -1.27 17.46 10.99
C GLY A 81 -1.74 18.70 10.22
N GLY A 82 -1.68 18.70 8.88
CA GLY A 82 -2.08 19.84 8.04
C GLY A 82 -1.12 21.04 8.11
N ARG A 83 0.10 20.87 8.65
CA ARG A 83 1.13 21.92 8.67
C ARG A 83 1.73 22.15 7.28
N ILE A 84 1.78 21.10 6.47
CA ILE A 84 2.14 21.14 5.06
C ILE A 84 1.07 20.41 4.25
N ALA A 85 0.82 20.84 3.01
CA ALA A 85 -0.08 20.14 2.11
C ALA A 85 0.64 18.90 1.51
N PRO A 86 0.02 17.72 1.50
CA PRO A 86 0.56 16.58 0.75
C PRO A 86 0.39 16.82 -0.76
N GLU A 87 1.50 16.73 -1.49
CA GLU A 87 1.53 16.93 -2.97
C GLU A 87 1.85 15.63 -3.73
N GLY A 88 2.08 14.52 -3.03
CA GLY A 88 2.47 13.25 -3.63
C GLY A 88 1.38 12.64 -4.50
N LEU A 89 1.78 12.14 -5.68
CA LEU A 89 0.92 11.41 -6.60
C LEU A 89 1.43 9.98 -6.79
N LEU A 90 0.52 9.02 -6.98
CA LEU A 90 0.91 7.62 -7.18
C LEU A 90 1.70 7.43 -8.49
N PRO A 91 2.86 6.75 -8.46
CA PRO A 91 3.69 6.49 -9.63
C PRO A 91 3.25 5.27 -10.44
N PHE A 92 2.23 4.53 -9.99
CA PHE A 92 1.63 3.39 -10.68
C PHE A 92 0.18 3.18 -10.23
N ASP A 93 -0.56 2.35 -10.96
CA ASP A 93 -1.88 1.88 -10.58
C ASP A 93 -1.82 0.92 -9.38
N LEU A 94 -2.74 1.09 -8.44
CA LEU A 94 -2.93 0.15 -7.34
C LEU A 94 -4.03 -0.87 -7.68
N PRO A 95 -3.77 -2.18 -7.58
CA PRO A 95 -4.76 -3.21 -7.84
C PRO A 95 -5.81 -3.29 -6.73
N ARG A 96 -7.03 -3.65 -7.11
CA ARG A 96 -8.13 -3.94 -6.18
C ARG A 96 -7.98 -5.29 -5.50
N SER A 97 -7.32 -6.25 -6.15
CA SER A 97 -7.15 -7.62 -5.64
C SER A 97 -6.01 -8.34 -6.36
N MET A 98 -5.50 -9.41 -5.74
CA MET A 98 -4.60 -10.34 -6.42
C MET A 98 -5.22 -11.02 -7.65
N GLU A 99 -6.55 -11.17 -7.70
CA GLU A 99 -7.21 -11.75 -8.87
C GLU A 99 -7.09 -10.83 -10.09
N GLN A 100 -7.29 -9.53 -9.90
CA GLN A 100 -7.08 -8.53 -10.96
C GLN A 100 -5.64 -8.58 -11.49
N VAL A 101 -4.65 -8.73 -10.60
CA VAL A 101 -3.24 -8.83 -10.99
C VAL A 101 -2.98 -10.08 -11.83
N ARG A 102 -3.57 -11.23 -11.47
CA ARG A 102 -3.39 -12.49 -12.22
C ARG A 102 -4.07 -12.47 -13.58
N GLN A 103 -5.21 -11.78 -13.70
CA GLN A 103 -5.96 -11.68 -14.96
C GLN A 103 -5.40 -10.61 -15.91
N HIS A 104 -4.56 -9.71 -15.40
CA HIS A 104 -4.03 -8.60 -16.18
C HIS A 104 -2.99 -9.09 -17.21
N PRO A 105 -3.14 -8.73 -18.50
CA PRO A 105 -2.15 -9.08 -19.52
C PRO A 105 -0.82 -8.37 -19.28
N VAL A 106 0.27 -9.13 -19.22
CA VAL A 106 1.62 -8.62 -18.89
C VAL A 106 2.17 -7.59 -19.89
N ASP A 107 1.59 -7.51 -21.09
CA ASP A 107 1.98 -6.63 -22.19
C ASP A 107 1.11 -5.36 -22.29
N VAL A 108 0.08 -5.22 -21.46
CA VAL A 108 -0.81 -4.06 -21.47
C VAL A 108 -0.39 -3.06 -20.38
N PRO A 109 -0.14 -1.78 -20.71
CA PRO A 109 0.19 -0.79 -19.70
C PRO A 109 -1.04 -0.43 -18.87
N GLY A 110 -0.85 -0.35 -17.55
CA GLY A 110 -1.87 0.10 -16.60
C GLY A 110 -3.02 -0.90 -16.38
N LEU A 111 -3.75 -0.71 -15.29
CA LEU A 111 -4.94 -1.48 -14.94
C LEU A 111 -6.18 -0.81 -15.54
N GLY A 112 -7.11 -1.61 -16.08
CA GLY A 112 -8.37 -1.09 -16.63
C GLY A 112 -9.34 -0.54 -15.58
N ASP A 113 -9.31 -1.08 -14.36
CA ASP A 113 -10.14 -0.64 -13.22
C ASP A 113 -9.32 -0.65 -11.90
N PRO A 114 -8.35 0.25 -11.74
CA PRO A 114 -7.51 0.27 -10.56
C PRO A 114 -8.31 0.68 -9.31
N LEU A 115 -7.83 0.25 -8.14
CA LEU A 115 -8.32 0.78 -6.85
C LEU A 115 -8.03 2.28 -6.76
N PHE A 116 -6.80 2.65 -7.11
CA PHE A 116 -6.35 4.03 -7.27
C PHE A 116 -5.48 4.12 -8.53
N PRO A 117 -5.78 5.01 -9.48
CA PRO A 117 -5.02 5.11 -10.71
C PRO A 117 -3.66 5.78 -10.51
N PHE A 118 -2.77 5.62 -11.49
CA PHE A 118 -1.59 6.44 -11.67
C PHE A 118 -1.94 7.92 -11.59
N GLY A 119 -1.10 8.69 -10.90
CA GLY A 119 -1.33 10.12 -10.68
C GLY A 119 -2.39 10.43 -9.62
N PHE A 120 -2.99 9.43 -8.96
CA PHE A 120 -3.92 9.68 -7.87
C PHE A 120 -3.20 10.24 -6.64
N GLY A 121 -3.80 11.27 -6.03
CA GLY A 121 -3.38 11.86 -4.78
C GLY A 121 -4.54 12.65 -4.18
N LEU A 122 -4.57 12.76 -2.85
CA LEU A 122 -5.58 13.53 -2.13
C LEU A 122 -4.96 14.83 -1.63
N THR A 123 -5.70 15.92 -1.73
CA THR A 123 -5.37 17.19 -1.05
C THR A 123 -6.15 17.26 0.26
N LEU A 124 -5.45 17.61 1.34
CA LEU A 124 -6.00 17.79 2.69
C LEU A 124 -6.36 19.25 2.97
#